data_AF-A0A0C2DUI0-F1
#
_entry.id   AF-A0A0C2DUI0-F1
#
_cell.length_a   1.000
_cell.length_b   1.000
_cell.length_c   1.000
_cell.angle_alpha   90.00
_cell.angle_beta   90.00
_cell.angle_gamma   90.00
#
_symmetry.space_group_name_H-M   'P 1'
#
loop_
_entity.id
_entity.type
_entity.pdbx_description
1 polymer ?
#
loop_
_entity_poly.entity_id
_entity_poly.type
_entity_poly.pdbx_seq_one_letter_code
_entity_poly.pdbx_strand_id
1 'polypeptide(L)'
;MWVIVIAVAALYASTEAKIYYQIPYYTSRPFLYKVPLKAAHEFHKLITAKNIPHIETREKVLEWGEKYGIKEELQEFYNKHQKDAEERGKKVIALLENAAKAYGEYLALYDDTKTLEQIDKDQRKMREEKPKEYIVFTYASQVAQQPYNNMLWVNGYSAIPGSTYVLEI
;
A
#
# COMPACT_ATOMS: atom_id res chain seq x y z
N MET A 1 1.05 -31.46 12.42
CA MET A 1 0.42 -30.25 11.86
C MET A 1 1.44 -29.11 11.92
N TRP A 2 2.36 -29.05 10.94
CA TRP A 2 3.55 -28.19 10.95
C TRP A 2 3.86 -27.68 9.54
N VAL A 3 2.98 -26.88 8.93
CA VAL A 3 3.22 -26.37 7.56
C VAL A 3 2.97 -24.85 7.40
N ILE A 4 2.56 -24.12 8.44
CA ILE A 4 2.32 -22.66 8.33
C ILE A 4 3.33 -21.83 9.14
N VAL A 5 4.60 -22.23 9.14
CA VAL A 5 5.70 -21.39 9.70
C VAL A 5 6.70 -20.97 8.61
N ILE A 6 6.63 -21.54 7.40
CA ILE A 6 7.68 -21.35 6.38
C ILE A 6 7.48 -20.08 5.52
N ALA A 7 6.28 -19.48 5.47
CA ALA A 7 6.06 -18.32 4.59
C ALA A 7 6.46 -16.95 5.18
N VAL A 8 6.59 -16.81 6.51
CA VAL A 8 6.97 -15.52 7.12
C VAL A 8 8.49 -15.39 7.27
N ALA A 9 9.22 -16.51 7.47
CA ALA A 9 10.67 -16.49 7.60
C ALA A 9 11.41 -16.18 6.29
N ALA A 10 10.83 -16.52 5.13
CA ALA A 10 11.42 -16.20 3.82
C ALA A 10 11.42 -14.69 3.50
N LEU A 11 10.56 -13.89 4.16
CA LEU A 11 10.61 -12.43 4.07
C LEU A 11 11.76 -11.82 4.91
N TYR A 12 12.33 -12.58 5.86
CA TYR A 12 13.42 -12.14 6.73
C TYR A 12 14.81 -12.59 6.26
N ALA A 13 14.91 -13.44 5.24
CA ALA A 13 16.18 -13.98 4.73
C ALA A 13 16.90 -13.07 3.70
N SER A 14 16.45 -11.83 3.48
CA SER A 14 17.17 -10.84 2.66
C SER A 14 17.71 -9.69 3.54
N THR A 15 18.64 -9.99 4.43
CA THR A 15 19.23 -9.02 5.37
C THR A 15 20.11 -7.94 4.71
N GLU A 16 20.22 -7.87 3.38
CA GLU A 16 20.99 -6.84 2.67
C GLU A 16 20.18 -5.92 1.75
N ALA A 17 18.93 -6.26 1.44
CA ALA A 17 18.11 -5.42 0.58
C ALA A 17 17.47 -4.29 1.40
N LYS A 18 18.10 -3.11 1.43
CA LYS A 18 17.47 -1.91 1.99
C LYS A 18 16.18 -1.61 1.24
N ILE A 19 15.03 -1.71 1.92
CA ILE A 19 13.72 -1.43 1.33
C ILE A 19 13.70 0.02 0.85
N TYR A 20 13.62 0.19 -0.47
CA TYR A 20 13.44 1.47 -1.13
C TYR A 20 11.95 1.74 -1.27
N TYR A 21 11.51 2.86 -0.69
CA TYR A 21 10.16 3.35 -0.93
C TYR A 21 10.19 4.38 -2.06
N GLN A 22 9.50 4.06 -3.16
CA GLN A 22 9.34 4.99 -4.25
C GLN A 22 8.50 6.19 -3.81
N ILE A 23 8.99 7.39 -4.13
CA ILE A 23 8.22 8.62 -3.94
C ILE A 23 7.22 8.70 -5.09
N PRO A 24 5.89 8.71 -4.81
CA PRO A 24 4.90 8.76 -5.87
C PRO A 24 5.11 9.93 -6.84
N TYR A 25 4.75 9.72 -8.10
CA TYR A 25 4.91 10.75 -9.13
C TYR A 25 4.17 12.05 -8.76
N TYR A 26 2.96 11.91 -8.20
CA TYR A 26 2.07 13.01 -7.78
C TYR A 26 2.48 13.70 -6.47
N THR A 27 3.55 13.25 -5.81
CA THR A 27 4.04 13.94 -4.61
C THR A 27 4.56 15.33 -4.96
N SER A 28 4.08 16.34 -4.24
CA SER A 28 4.54 17.73 -4.41
C SER A 28 6.04 17.84 -4.13
N ARG A 29 6.76 18.55 -4.99
CA ARG A 29 8.21 18.76 -4.92
C ARG A 29 8.48 20.26 -4.82
N PRO A 30 8.29 20.88 -3.63
CA PRO A 30 8.31 22.33 -3.48
C PRO A 30 9.67 22.97 -3.82
N PHE A 31 10.77 22.22 -3.70
CA PHE A 31 12.10 22.71 -4.10
C PHE A 31 12.21 23.01 -5.61
N LEU A 32 11.34 22.43 -6.45
CA LEU A 32 11.33 22.70 -7.89
C LEU A 32 10.89 24.13 -8.23
N TYR A 33 10.17 24.82 -7.33
CA TYR A 33 9.80 26.23 -7.54
C TYR A 33 10.98 27.19 -7.42
N LYS A 34 12.11 26.73 -6.84
CA LYS A 34 13.32 27.54 -6.64
C LYS A 34 14.30 27.48 -7.81
N VAL A 35 14.05 26.63 -8.81
CA VAL A 35 14.96 26.41 -9.93
C VAL A 35 14.32 26.81 -11.26
N PRO A 36 15.12 27.18 -12.29
CA PRO A 36 14.58 27.47 -13.61
C PRO A 36 13.82 26.28 -14.21
N LEU A 37 12.83 26.53 -15.07
CA LEU A 37 12.04 25.48 -15.71
C LEU A 37 12.90 24.41 -16.41
N LYS A 38 14.01 24.82 -17.04
CA LYS A 38 14.97 23.88 -17.64
C LYS A 38 15.57 22.91 -16.62
N ALA A 39 15.91 23.39 -15.43
CA ALA A 39 16.43 22.55 -14.35
C ALA A 39 15.37 21.57 -13.85
N ALA A 40 14.11 22.01 -13.71
CA ALA A 40 13.00 21.12 -13.36
C ALA A 40 12.80 20.01 -14.41
N HIS A 41 12.93 20.32 -15.70
CA HIS A 41 12.91 19.29 -16.75
C HIS A 41 14.08 18.31 -16.65
N GLU A 42 15.30 18.78 -16.32
CA GLU A 42 16.46 17.90 -16.06
C GLU A 42 16.17 16.93 -14.91
N PHE A 43 15.63 17.43 -13.80
CA PHE A 43 15.22 16.62 -12.66
C PHE A 43 14.20 15.55 -13.06
N HIS A 44 13.15 15.91 -13.79
CA HIS A 44 12.13 14.95 -14.22
C HIS A 44 12.71 13.85 -15.12
N LYS A 45 13.65 14.18 -16.01
CA LYS A 45 14.36 13.18 -16.82
C LYS A 45 15.16 12.21 -15.94
N LEU A 46 15.83 12.70 -14.90
CA LEU A 46 16.57 11.84 -13.97
C LEU A 46 15.65 10.87 -13.25
N ILE A 47 14.55 11.34 -12.65
CA ILE A 47 13.68 10.49 -11.81
C ILE A 47 12.76 9.55 -12.61
N THR A 48 12.66 9.73 -13.93
CA THR A 48 11.87 8.86 -14.83
C THR A 48 12.73 7.94 -15.68
N ALA A 49 14.06 8.06 -15.60
CA ALA A 49 14.99 7.21 -16.31
C ALA A 49 14.84 5.75 -15.85
N LYS A 50 14.50 4.86 -16.79
CA LYS A 50 14.26 3.43 -16.52
C LYS A 50 15.51 2.57 -16.61
N ASN A 51 16.60 3.14 -17.10
CA ASN A 51 17.86 2.46 -17.41
C ASN A 51 18.96 2.73 -16.38
N ILE A 52 18.63 3.34 -15.24
CA ILE A 52 19.57 3.59 -14.14
C ILE A 52 19.02 2.99 -12.84
N PRO A 53 19.88 2.37 -12.01
CA PRO A 53 19.50 1.97 -10.66
C PRO A 53 18.96 3.14 -9.83
N HIS A 54 18.00 2.85 -8.94
CA HIS A 54 17.44 3.88 -8.07
C HIS A 54 18.46 4.54 -7.13
N ILE A 55 19.49 3.80 -6.71
CA ILE A 55 20.59 4.34 -5.90
C ILE A 55 21.37 5.40 -6.67
N GLU A 56 21.80 5.07 -7.90
CA GLU A 56 22.46 6.01 -8.81
C GLU A 56 21.56 7.20 -9.17
N THR A 57 20.24 6.96 -9.29
CA THR A 57 19.27 8.04 -9.53
C THR A 57 19.30 9.05 -8.39
N ARG A 58 19.34 8.60 -7.13
CA ARG A 58 19.40 9.51 -5.97
C ARG A 58 20.71 10.28 -5.95
N GLU A 59 21.84 9.64 -6.23
CA GLU A 59 23.15 10.28 -6.30
C GLU A 59 23.16 11.38 -7.37
N LYS A 60 22.74 11.06 -8.60
CA LYS A 60 22.63 12.03 -9.70
C LYS A 60 21.67 13.18 -9.38
N VAL A 61 20.59 12.91 -8.65
CA VAL A 61 19.64 13.95 -8.24
C VAL A 61 20.24 14.84 -7.14
N LEU A 62 21.07 14.31 -6.23
CA LEU A 62 21.82 15.11 -5.26
C LEU A 62 22.91 15.98 -5.92
N GLU A 63 23.64 15.45 -6.90
CA GLU A 63 24.57 16.21 -7.74
C GLU A 63 23.84 17.32 -8.52
N TRP A 64 22.67 17.01 -9.07
CA TRP A 64 21.79 18.00 -9.68
C TRP A 64 21.35 19.07 -8.67
N GLY A 65 21.00 18.67 -7.43
CA GLY A 65 20.65 19.61 -6.37
C GLY A 65 21.80 20.53 -6.00
N GLU A 66 23.04 20.02 -6.00
CA GLU A 66 24.26 20.81 -5.77
C GLU A 66 24.49 21.84 -6.87
N LYS A 67 24.36 21.43 -8.14
CA LYS A 67 24.46 22.31 -9.32
C LYS A 67 23.52 23.52 -9.24
N TYR A 68 22.35 23.36 -8.62
CA TYR A 68 21.32 24.40 -8.51
C TYR A 68 21.18 25.01 -7.11
N GLY A 69 22.07 24.68 -6.17
CA GLY A 69 22.07 25.25 -4.82
C GLY A 69 20.87 24.87 -3.95
N ILE A 70 20.26 23.70 -4.19
CA ILE A 70 19.09 23.17 -3.46
C ILE A 70 19.33 21.77 -2.87
N LYS A 71 20.61 21.40 -2.68
CA LYS A 71 21.02 20.08 -2.19
C LYS A 71 20.44 19.77 -0.82
N GLU A 72 20.44 20.75 0.08
CA GLU A 72 19.96 20.60 1.45
C GLU A 72 18.44 20.33 1.48
N GLU A 73 17.63 21.11 0.77
CA GLU A 73 16.18 20.89 0.70
C GLU A 73 15.82 19.55 0.06
N LEU A 74 16.63 19.11 -0.90
CA LEU A 74 16.46 17.81 -1.54
C LEU A 74 16.79 16.66 -0.59
N GLN A 75 17.84 16.79 0.23
CA GLN A 75 18.18 15.82 1.28
C GLN A 75 17.08 15.75 2.34
N GLU A 76 16.58 16.89 2.81
CA GLU A 76 15.46 16.96 3.74
C GLU A 76 14.20 16.29 3.17
N PHE A 77 13.88 16.59 1.91
CA PHE A 77 12.77 15.97 1.20
C PHE A 77 12.89 14.45 1.17
N TYR A 78 14.06 13.92 0.78
CA TYR A 78 14.29 12.48 0.74
C TYR A 78 14.21 11.82 2.12
N ASN A 79 14.80 12.45 3.14
CA ASN A 79 14.81 11.92 4.50
C ASN A 79 13.39 11.85 5.08
N LYS A 80 12.60 12.92 4.89
CA LYS A 80 11.20 12.95 5.31
C LYS A 80 10.39 11.84 4.64
N HIS A 81 10.48 11.74 3.31
CA HIS A 81 9.71 10.73 2.57
C HIS A 81 10.14 9.29 2.89
N GLN A 82 11.43 9.06 3.14
CA GLN A 82 11.92 7.76 3.58
C GLN A 82 11.30 7.38 4.94
N LYS A 83 11.33 8.30 5.92
CA LYS A 83 10.75 8.07 7.24
C LYS A 83 9.24 7.82 7.18
N ASP A 84 8.50 8.68 6.46
CA ASP A 84 7.06 8.53 6.30
C ASP A 84 6.69 7.19 5.64
N ALA A 85 7.50 6.74 4.68
CA ALA A 85 7.28 5.49 4.00
C ALA A 85 7.64 4.26 4.85
N GLU A 86 8.68 4.33 5.67
CA GLU A 86 9.02 3.30 6.65
C GLU A 86 7.90 3.14 7.70
N GLU A 87 7.38 4.26 8.23
CA GLU A 87 6.26 4.24 9.17
C GLU A 87 4.99 3.67 8.54
N ARG A 88 4.69 4.05 7.30
CA ARG A 88 3.58 3.48 6.54
C ARG A 88 3.79 1.98 6.28
N GLY A 89 5.00 1.56 5.92
CA GLY A 89 5.35 0.17 5.70
C GLY A 89 5.06 -0.69 6.93
N LYS A 90 5.50 -0.24 8.12
CA LYS A 90 5.20 -0.92 9.40
C LYS A 90 3.69 -1.03 9.65
N LYS A 91 2.92 0.04 9.41
CA LYS A 91 1.46 0.04 9.56
C LYS A 91 0.78 -0.93 8.61
N VAL A 92 1.25 -1.02 7.36
CA VAL A 92 0.72 -1.95 6.35
C VAL A 92 1.02 -3.39 6.75
N ILE A 93 2.25 -3.70 7.18
CA ILE A 93 2.62 -5.04 7.64
C ILE A 93 1.72 -5.47 8.81
N ALA A 94 1.59 -4.62 9.83
CA ALA A 94 0.72 -4.91 10.97
C ALA A 94 -0.75 -5.13 10.57
N LEU A 95 -1.26 -4.33 9.62
CA LEU A 95 -2.62 -4.50 9.10
C LEU A 95 -2.78 -5.84 8.38
N LEU A 96 -1.80 -6.26 7.57
CA LEU A 96 -1.84 -7.55 6.87
C LEU A 96 -1.83 -8.73 7.85
N GLU A 97 -0.99 -8.67 8.89
CA GLU A 97 -0.95 -9.69 9.94
C GLU A 97 -2.28 -9.79 10.71
N ASN A 98 -2.88 -8.64 11.05
CA ASN A 98 -4.16 -8.61 11.73
C ASN A 98 -5.31 -9.05 10.82
N ALA A 99 -5.27 -8.70 9.53
CA ALA A 99 -6.26 -9.14 8.54
C ALA A 99 -6.25 -10.66 8.36
N ALA A 100 -5.06 -11.28 8.37
CA ALA A 100 -4.95 -12.74 8.31
C ALA A 100 -5.59 -13.42 9.53
N LYS A 101 -5.38 -12.87 10.74
CA LYS A 101 -6.03 -13.36 11.97
C LYS A 101 -7.55 -13.18 11.92
N ALA A 102 -7.99 -11.99 11.52
CA ALA A 102 -9.41 -11.67 11.36
C ALA A 102 -10.07 -12.60 10.33
N TYR A 103 -9.40 -12.93 9.22
CA TYR A 103 -9.94 -13.89 8.27
C TYR A 103 -10.18 -15.28 8.89
N GLY A 104 -9.29 -15.75 9.76
CA GLY A 104 -9.51 -16.99 10.52
C GLY A 104 -10.75 -16.93 11.41
N GLU A 105 -10.95 -15.82 12.13
CA GLU A 105 -12.16 -15.59 12.94
C GLU A 105 -13.42 -15.51 12.06
N TYR A 106 -13.33 -14.87 10.90
CA TYR A 106 -14.42 -14.78 9.92
C TYR A 106 -14.87 -16.15 9.43
N LEU A 107 -13.92 -17.04 9.10
CA LEU A 107 -14.24 -18.41 8.70
C LEU A 107 -14.94 -19.19 9.81
N ALA A 108 -14.54 -18.97 11.07
CA ALA A 108 -15.16 -19.60 12.23
C ALA A 108 -16.61 -19.12 12.49
N LEU A 109 -17.08 -18.05 11.84
CA LEU A 109 -18.48 -17.64 11.91
C LEU A 109 -19.40 -18.63 11.18
N TYR A 110 -18.89 -19.33 10.17
CA TYR A 110 -19.63 -20.32 9.39
C TYR A 110 -19.67 -21.67 10.12
N ASP A 111 -20.52 -21.71 11.14
CA ASP A 111 -20.80 -22.88 11.96
C ASP A 111 -22.15 -23.48 11.57
N ASP A 112 -22.19 -24.78 11.27
CA ASP A 112 -23.40 -25.50 10.87
C ASP A 112 -24.48 -25.54 11.97
N THR A 113 -24.14 -25.18 13.21
CA THR A 113 -25.09 -25.03 14.31
C THR A 113 -25.83 -23.69 14.31
N LYS A 114 -25.37 -22.70 13.53
CA LYS A 114 -25.96 -21.35 13.46
C LYS A 114 -26.91 -21.21 12.28
N THR A 115 -27.90 -20.33 12.44
CA THR A 115 -28.75 -19.90 11.33
C THR A 115 -28.02 -18.86 10.47
N LEU A 116 -28.44 -18.71 9.21
CA LEU A 116 -27.90 -17.67 8.32
C LEU A 116 -28.04 -16.26 8.90
N GLU A 117 -29.12 -15.98 9.62
CA GLU A 117 -29.34 -14.68 10.28
C GLU A 117 -28.33 -14.42 11.40
N GLN A 118 -27.97 -15.46 12.18
CA GLN A 118 -26.95 -15.36 13.22
C GLN A 118 -25.57 -15.11 12.61
N ILE A 119 -25.23 -15.83 11.53
CA ILE A 119 -23.97 -15.64 10.79
C ILE A 119 -23.89 -14.20 10.25
N ASP A 120 -24.94 -13.71 9.61
CA ASP A 120 -25.00 -12.34 9.08
C ASP A 120 -24.85 -11.26 10.17
N LYS A 121 -25.46 -11.47 11.34
CA LYS A 121 -25.28 -10.60 12.50
C LYS A 121 -23.84 -10.59 13.01
N ASP A 122 -23.20 -11.75 13.13
CA ASP A 122 -21.82 -11.87 13.56
C ASP A 122 -20.86 -11.22 12.55
N GLN A 123 -21.13 -11.35 11.26
CA GLN A 123 -20.35 -10.69 10.20
C GLN A 123 -20.45 -9.17 10.26
N ARG A 124 -21.66 -8.62 10.47
CA ARG A 124 -21.85 -7.17 10.67
C ARG A 124 -21.04 -6.67 11.87
N LYS A 125 -21.14 -7.37 12.99
CA LYS A 125 -20.38 -7.04 14.21
C LYS A 125 -18.88 -7.04 13.93
N MET A 126 -18.37 -8.04 13.24
CA MET A 126 -16.96 -8.11 12.87
C MET A 126 -16.51 -6.93 11.99
N ARG A 127 -17.35 -6.53 11.03
CA ARG A 127 -17.09 -5.37 10.16
C ARG A 127 -17.01 -4.07 10.95
N GLU A 128 -17.83 -3.93 11.98
CA GLU A 128 -17.83 -2.76 12.87
C GLU A 128 -16.61 -2.75 13.81
N GLU A 129 -16.25 -3.91 14.37
CA GLU A 129 -15.13 -4.03 15.32
C GLU A 129 -13.75 -3.97 14.63
N LYS A 130 -13.64 -4.50 13.41
CA LYS A 130 -12.37 -4.65 12.68
C LYS A 130 -12.48 -4.19 11.21
N PRO A 131 -12.86 -2.93 10.95
CA PRO A 131 -13.25 -2.49 9.61
C PRO A 131 -12.11 -2.58 8.58
N LYS A 132 -10.86 -2.28 8.98
CA LYS A 132 -9.72 -2.29 8.05
C LYS A 132 -9.32 -3.71 7.68
N GLU A 133 -9.21 -4.57 8.69
CA GLU A 133 -8.91 -5.99 8.53
C GLU A 133 -9.98 -6.66 7.67
N TYR A 134 -11.26 -6.35 7.92
CA TYR A 134 -12.40 -6.82 7.13
C TYR A 134 -12.27 -6.46 5.65
N ILE A 135 -11.99 -5.18 5.35
CA ILE A 135 -11.77 -4.74 3.96
C ILE A 135 -10.60 -5.49 3.31
N VAL A 136 -9.49 -5.68 4.02
CA VAL A 136 -8.30 -6.31 3.45
C VAL A 136 -8.56 -7.78 3.12
N PHE A 137 -9.10 -8.58 4.05
CA PHE A 137 -9.30 -10.00 3.76
C PHE A 137 -10.43 -10.25 2.76
N THR A 138 -11.47 -9.39 2.74
CA THR A 138 -12.56 -9.53 1.76
C THR A 138 -12.06 -9.23 0.36
N TYR A 139 -11.25 -8.18 0.19
CA TYR A 139 -10.58 -7.90 -1.08
C TYR A 139 -9.67 -9.06 -1.50
N ALA A 140 -8.83 -9.58 -0.59
CA ALA A 140 -7.97 -10.72 -0.90
C ALA A 140 -8.76 -11.97 -1.31
N SER A 141 -9.89 -12.24 -0.65
CA SER A 141 -10.79 -13.35 -1.00
C SER A 141 -11.39 -13.17 -2.40
N GLN A 142 -11.80 -11.94 -2.73
CA GLN A 142 -12.33 -11.62 -4.06
C GLN A 142 -11.26 -11.83 -5.15
N VAL A 143 -10.04 -11.35 -4.92
CA VAL A 143 -8.87 -11.55 -5.80
C VAL A 143 -8.59 -13.04 -6.01
N ALA A 144 -8.68 -13.86 -4.95
CA ALA A 144 -8.42 -15.29 -5.03
C ALA A 144 -9.51 -16.08 -5.78
N GLN A 145 -10.76 -15.60 -5.78
CA GLN A 145 -11.88 -16.24 -6.45
C GLN A 145 -11.98 -15.89 -7.94
N GLN A 146 -11.41 -14.76 -8.37
CA GLN A 146 -11.51 -14.33 -9.76
C GLN A 146 -10.47 -15.04 -10.64
N PRO A 147 -10.88 -15.64 -11.78
CA PRO A 147 -9.92 -16.09 -12.79
C PRO A 147 -9.14 -14.87 -13.31
N TYR A 148 -7.82 -15.04 -13.50
CA TYR A 148 -6.84 -13.98 -13.84
C TYR A 148 -7.30 -13.02 -14.96
N ASN A 149 -8.10 -13.48 -15.92
CA ASN A 149 -8.59 -12.70 -17.05
C ASN A 149 -9.60 -11.60 -16.69
N ASN A 150 -10.17 -11.58 -15.48
CA ASN A 150 -11.18 -10.59 -15.05
C ASN A 150 -10.63 -9.49 -14.12
N MET A 151 -9.34 -9.49 -13.78
CA MET A 151 -8.74 -8.53 -12.84
C MET A 151 -8.65 -7.08 -13.36
N LEU A 152 -8.78 -6.86 -14.67
CA LEU A 152 -8.64 -5.53 -15.29
C LEU A 152 -9.84 -4.58 -15.02
N TRP A 153 -10.90 -5.06 -14.37
CA TRP A 153 -12.13 -4.30 -14.11
C TRP A 153 -12.43 -4.03 -12.63
N VAL A 154 -11.43 -4.11 -11.74
CA VAL A 154 -11.60 -3.60 -10.36
C VAL A 154 -11.46 -2.06 -10.33
N ASN A 155 -12.16 -1.39 -11.25
CA ASN A 155 -12.50 0.02 -11.22
C ASN A 155 -14.02 0.09 -11.16
N GLY A 156 -14.53 -0.18 -9.97
CA GLY A 156 -15.95 -0.13 -9.69
C GLY A 156 -16.12 -0.41 -8.23
N TYR A 157 -16.46 0.61 -7.47
CA TYR A 157 -17.19 0.48 -6.21
C TYR A 157 -18.46 -0.34 -6.50
N SER A 158 -18.36 -1.67 -6.56
CA SER A 158 -19.50 -2.55 -6.53
C SER A 158 -19.99 -2.53 -5.09
N ALA A 159 -21.05 -1.76 -4.91
CA ALA A 159 -21.93 -1.68 -3.76
C ALA A 159 -21.63 -2.70 -2.66
N ILE A 160 -21.29 -2.19 -1.49
CA ILE A 160 -21.51 -2.89 -0.23
C ILE A 160 -22.93 -3.47 -0.27
N PRO A 161 -23.14 -4.79 -0.21
CA PRO A 161 -24.48 -5.33 -0.05
C PRO A 161 -24.99 -4.82 1.30
N GLY A 162 -25.93 -3.87 1.26
CA GLY A 162 -26.54 -3.26 2.45
C GLY A 162 -26.53 -1.72 2.53
N SER A 163 -25.92 -0.97 1.61
CA SER A 163 -26.03 0.51 1.61
C SER A 163 -26.98 1.03 0.54
N THR A 164 -28.29 0.86 0.73
CA THR A 164 -29.28 1.71 0.07
C THR A 164 -29.35 3.03 0.80
N TYR A 165 -28.60 4.04 0.33
CA TYR A 165 -28.97 5.42 0.59
C TYR A 165 -30.08 5.77 -0.41
N VAL A 166 -31.30 5.88 0.10
CA VAL A 166 -32.42 6.46 -0.63
C VAL A 166 -32.14 7.97 -0.72
N LEU A 167 -31.79 8.43 -1.92
CA LEU A 167 -31.92 9.84 -2.28
C LEU A 167 -33.34 10.00 -2.84
N GLU A 168 -34.27 10.40 -1.98
CA GLU A 168 -35.52 11.01 -2.42
C GLU A 168 -35.18 12.36 -3.05
N ILE A 169 -35.61 12.53 -4.30
CA ILE A 169 -35.66 13.81 -5.02
C ILE A 169 -37.08 14.36 -4.85
#